data_AF-A0A527Z055-F1
#
_entry.id   AF-A0A527Z055-F1
#
_cell.length_a   1.000
_cell.length_b   1.000
_cell.length_c   1.000
_cell.angle_alpha   90.00
_cell.angle_beta   90.00
_cell.angle_gamma   90.00
#
_symmetry.space_group_name_H-M   'P 1'
#
loop_
_entity.id
_entity.type
_entity.pdbx_description
1 polymer ?
#
loop_
_entity_poly.entity_id
_entity_poly.type
_entity_poly.pdbx_seq_one_letter_code
_entity_poly.pdbx_strand_id
1 'polypeptide(L)'
;MSNITIRPAASTDLDRITDIYAYAGPFRPRPAYRFIVEDSVYVAPEAKGHGIGLKLMQGLIEAAEAAGFRQIIAVIGDGRPDSASVRSTVA
;
A
#
# COMPACT_ATOMS: atom_id res chain seq x y z
N MET A 1 19.32 -2.53 10.62
CA MET A 1 17.87 -2.62 10.87
C MET A 1 17.25 -1.37 10.29
N SER A 2 16.78 -1.45 9.04
CA SER A 2 16.38 -0.27 8.27
C SER A 2 15.02 0.24 8.73
N ASN A 3 14.96 1.50 9.16
CA ASN A 3 13.73 2.18 9.54
C ASN A 3 12.81 2.31 8.32
N ILE A 4 11.62 1.71 8.39
CA ILE A 4 10.57 1.94 7.41
C ILE A 4 9.90 3.26 7.79
N THR A 5 10.19 4.32 7.04
CA THR A 5 9.49 5.59 7.15
C THR A 5 8.28 5.56 6.22
N ILE A 6 7.08 5.54 6.80
CA ILE A 6 5.84 5.73 6.03
C ILE A 6 5.67 7.25 5.85
N ARG A 7 6.15 7.77 4.73
CA ARG A 7 5.95 9.16 4.31
C ARG A 7 4.99 9.16 3.12
N PRO A 8 4.12 10.17 2.95
CA PRO A 8 3.35 10.33 1.72
C PRO A 8 4.28 10.28 0.50
N ALA A 9 3.94 9.42 -0.47
CA ALA A 9 4.70 9.28 -1.70
C ALA A 9 4.67 10.60 -2.48
N ALA A 10 5.85 11.20 -2.67
CA ALA A 10 6.04 12.31 -3.59
C ALA A 10 6.39 11.75 -4.98
N SER A 11 6.11 12.49 -6.05
CA SER A 11 6.46 12.07 -7.43
C SER A 11 7.95 11.75 -7.62
N THR A 12 8.82 12.33 -6.79
CA THR A 12 10.28 12.07 -6.77
C THR A 12 10.66 10.71 -6.17
N ASP A 13 9.73 10.04 -5.48
CA ASP A 13 9.96 8.73 -4.89
C ASP A 13 9.87 7.61 -5.95
N LEU A 14 9.27 7.89 -7.12
CA LEU A 14 9.14 6.94 -8.23
C LEU A 14 10.48 6.60 -8.90
N ASP A 15 11.45 7.51 -8.87
CA ASP A 15 12.78 7.32 -9.49
C ASP A 15 13.80 6.62 -8.57
N ARG A 16 13.45 6.40 -7.30
CA ARG A 16 14.37 5.95 -6.22
C ARG A 16 13.85 4.76 -5.42
N ILE A 17 12.93 3.99 -6.00
CA ILE A 17 12.32 2.85 -5.33
C ILE A 17 13.42 1.84 -4.93
N THR A 18 13.78 1.86 -3.65
CA THR A 18 14.30 0.70 -2.93
C THR A 18 13.23 -0.38 -3.00
N ASP A 19 13.62 -1.62 -3.30
CA ASP A 19 12.79 -2.72 -3.82
C ASP A 19 11.55 -3.13 -2.98
N ILE A 20 11.28 -2.45 -1.87
CA ILE A 20 10.19 -2.70 -0.92
C ILE A 20 9.60 -1.36 -0.47
N TYR A 21 8.33 -1.09 -0.78
CA TYR A 21 7.66 0.14 -0.36
C TYR A 21 6.13 0.03 -0.42
N ALA A 22 5.46 0.97 0.24
CA ALA A 22 4.01 1.07 0.26
C ALA A 22 3.54 2.51 0.42
N TYR A 23 2.46 2.89 -0.27
CA TYR A 23 1.86 4.22 -0.16
C TYR A 23 0.35 4.17 -0.37
N ALA A 24 -0.34 5.24 0.02
CA ALA A 24 -1.76 5.42 -0.25
C ALA A 24 -2.07 6.88 -0.63
N GLY A 25 -3.06 7.09 -1.50
CA GLY A 25 -3.48 8.40 -1.97
C GLY A 25 -4.98 8.48 -2.28
N PRO A 26 -5.53 9.66 -2.62
CA PRO A 26 -6.97 9.81 -2.88
C PRO A 26 -7.45 8.90 -4.01
N PHE A 27 -8.50 8.11 -3.75
CA PHE A 27 -9.01 7.14 -4.75
C PHE A 27 -9.61 7.81 -5.99
N ARG A 28 -10.47 8.81 -5.80
CA ARG A 28 -11.16 9.53 -6.90
C ARG A 28 -11.39 10.99 -6.51
N PRO A 29 -11.45 11.91 -7.48
CA PRO A 29 -11.56 13.35 -7.21
C PRO A 29 -12.95 13.78 -6.71
N ARG A 30 -14.01 12.96 -6.88
CA ARG A 30 -15.37 13.36 -6.47
C ARG A 30 -15.44 13.43 -4.94
N PRO A 31 -16.04 14.49 -4.33
CA PRO A 31 -16.08 14.67 -2.88
C PRO A 31 -16.73 13.55 -2.06
N ALA A 32 -17.54 12.70 -2.71
CA ALA A 32 -18.12 11.50 -2.10
C ALA A 32 -17.03 10.50 -1.65
N TYR A 33 -15.86 10.50 -2.29
CA TYR A 33 -14.75 9.59 -1.99
C TYR A 33 -13.72 10.19 -1.01
N ARG A 34 -14.00 11.34 -0.38
CA ARG A 34 -13.02 12.05 0.47
C ARG A 34 -12.47 11.26 1.65
N PHE A 35 -13.14 10.18 2.05
CA PHE A 35 -12.71 9.29 3.13
C PHE A 35 -12.09 7.98 2.62
N ILE A 36 -11.84 7.86 1.31
CA ILE A 36 -11.32 6.65 0.67
C ILE A 36 -9.96 6.94 0.05
N VAL A 37 -9.00 6.07 0.34
CA VAL A 37 -7.70 6.05 -0.31
C VAL A 37 -7.51 4.76 -1.12
N GLU A 38 -6.69 4.86 -2.16
CA GLU A 38 -6.18 3.72 -2.91
C GLU A 38 -4.75 3.46 -2.46
N ASP A 39 -4.42 2.20 -2.17
CA ASP A 39 -3.08 1.79 -1.78
C ASP A 39 -2.29 1.17 -2.94
N SER A 40 -0.98 1.13 -2.77
CA SER A 40 -0.06 0.40 -3.63
C SER A 40 1.09 -0.13 -2.78
N VAL A 41 1.32 -1.44 -2.86
CA VAL A 41 2.35 -2.15 -2.10
C VAL A 41 3.22 -2.96 -3.05
N TYR A 42 4.53 -2.75 -2.99
CA TYR A 42 5.51 -3.46 -3.81
C TYR A 42 6.54 -4.14 -2.93
N VAL A 43 6.83 -5.40 -3.25
CA VAL A 43 7.82 -6.22 -2.55
C VAL A 43 8.71 -6.87 -3.58
N ALA A 44 10.02 -6.70 -3.40
CA ALA A 44 11.06 -7.31 -4.21
C ALA A 44 10.83 -8.83 -4.35
N PRO A 45 11.06 -9.44 -5.53
CA PRO A 45 10.91 -10.88 -5.71
C PRO A 45 11.63 -11.73 -4.65
N GLU A 46 12.85 -11.36 -4.29
CA GLU A 46 13.70 -11.99 -3.27
C GLU A 46 13.17 -11.81 -1.83
N ALA A 47 12.33 -10.82 -1.61
CA ALA A 47 11.73 -10.49 -0.32
C ALA A 47 10.32 -11.12 -0.15
N LYS A 48 9.76 -11.74 -1.20
CA LYS A 48 8.46 -12.45 -1.12
C LYS A 48 8.50 -13.60 -0.11
N GLY A 49 7.35 -13.93 0.48
CA GLY A 49 7.23 -15.03 1.45
C GLY A 49 7.67 -14.72 2.89
N HIS A 50 8.28 -13.55 3.14
CA HIS A 50 8.79 -13.16 4.46
C HIS A 50 7.81 -12.32 5.31
N GLY A 51 6.55 -12.19 4.87
CA GLY A 51 5.53 -11.40 5.57
C GLY A 51 5.72 -9.87 5.48
N ILE A 52 6.62 -9.39 4.62
CA ILE A 52 6.95 -7.96 4.49
C ILE A 52 5.76 -7.15 3.97
N GLY A 53 5.08 -7.64 2.92
CA GLY A 53 3.89 -6.98 2.38
C GLY A 53 2.79 -6.79 3.42
N LEU A 54 2.59 -7.79 4.30
CA LEU A 54 1.61 -7.71 5.39
C LEU A 54 1.97 -6.59 6.39
N LYS A 55 3.24 -6.50 6.79
CA LYS A 55 3.72 -5.46 7.71
C LYS A 55 3.57 -4.06 7.12
N LEU A 56 3.87 -3.91 5.83
CA LEU A 56 3.67 -2.64 5.12
C LEU A 56 2.20 -2.25 5.08
N MET A 57 1.32 -3.20 4.78
CA MET A 57 -0.12 -2.95 4.73
C MET A 57 -0.69 -2.57 6.10
N GLN A 58 -0.24 -3.23 7.18
CA GLN A 58 -0.63 -2.88 8.55
C GLN A 58 -0.26 -1.44 8.89
N GLY A 59 0.97 -1.02 8.59
CA GLY A 59 1.40 0.36 8.80
C GLY A 59 0.63 1.38 7.95
N LEU A 60 0.26 1.02 6.71
CA LEU A 60 -0.61 1.87 5.89
C LEU A 60 -2.01 2.01 6.46
N ILE A 61 -2.60 0.93 6.98
CA ILE A 61 -3.93 0.96 7.62
C ILE A 61 -3.89 1.88 8.83
N GLU A 62 -2.92 1.70 9.73
CA GLU A 62 -2.76 2.54 10.92
C GLU A 62 -2.58 4.03 10.56
N ALA A 63 -1.75 4.32 9.55
CA ALA A 63 -1.54 5.70 9.09
C ALA A 63 -2.80 6.31 8.45
N ALA A 64 -3.55 5.54 7.66
CA ALA A 64 -4.78 5.99 7.03
C ALA A 64 -5.90 6.26 8.06
N GLU A 65 -6.05 5.38 9.04
CA GLU A 65 -6.98 5.56 10.16
C GLU A 65 -6.63 6.81 10.97
N ALA A 66 -5.35 7.00 11.31
CA ALA A 66 -4.88 8.20 12.02
C ALA A 66 -5.11 9.49 11.23
N ALA A 67 -5.07 9.43 9.89
CA ALA A 67 -5.38 10.54 9.00
C ALA A 67 -6.90 10.76 8.77
N GLY A 68 -7.76 9.92 9.37
CA GLY A 68 -9.22 10.06 9.31
C GLY A 68 -9.89 9.42 8.09
N PHE A 69 -9.16 8.62 7.31
CA PHE A 69 -9.75 7.81 6.24
C PHE A 69 -10.51 6.63 6.81
N ARG A 70 -11.48 6.12 6.03
CA ARG A 70 -12.43 5.10 6.45
C ARG A 70 -12.38 3.83 5.61
N GLN A 71 -11.76 3.90 4.43
CA GLN A 71 -11.65 2.77 3.54
C GLN A 71 -10.35 2.87 2.73
N ILE A 72 -9.70 1.72 2.55
CA ILE A 72 -8.58 1.54 1.63
C ILE A 72 -9.04 0.59 0.53
N ILE A 73 -8.70 0.91 -0.72
CA ILE A 73 -8.99 0.08 -1.90
C ILE A 73 -7.67 -0.31 -2.56
N ALA A 74 -7.46 -1.62 -2.72
CA ALA A 74 -6.39 -2.15 -3.56
C ALA A 74 -6.95 -2.52 -4.93
N VAL A 75 -6.35 -2.01 -6.01
CA VAL A 75 -6.66 -2.44 -7.37
C VAL A 75 -5.59 -3.43 -7.83
N ILE A 76 -5.95 -4.71 -7.90
CA ILE A 76 -5.05 -5.79 -8.31
C ILE A 76 -5.28 -6.10 -9.79
N GLY A 77 -4.25 -5.92 -10.62
CA GLY A 77 -4.29 -6.27 -12.04
C GLY A 77 -4.31 -7.78 -12.27
N ASP A 78 -4.76 -8.19 -13.47
CA ASP A 78 -4.77 -9.55 -14.04
C ASP A 78 -5.47 -10.70 -13.25
N GLY A 79 -5.86 -10.45 -11.99
CA GLY A 79 -6.71 -11.33 -11.18
C GLY A 79 -6.09 -12.66 -10.76
N ARG A 80 -4.77 -12.86 -10.94
CA ARG A 80 -4.12 -14.12 -10.52
C ARG A 80 -3.85 -14.12 -9.02
N PRO A 81 -3.85 -15.30 -8.37
CA PRO A 81 -3.60 -15.41 -6.92
C PRO A 81 -2.24 -14.87 -6.45
N ASP A 82 -1.26 -14.73 -7.36
CA ASP A 82 0.10 -14.29 -7.09
C ASP A 82 0.37 -12.81 -7.45
N SER A 83 -0.63 -12.12 -7.99
CA SER A 83 -0.51 -10.74 -8.47
C SER A 83 -0.48 -9.71 -7.34
N ALA A 84 -1.07 -10.05 -6.21
CA ALA A 84 -1.04 -9.19 -5.04
C ALA A 84 0.26 -9.38 -4.24
N SER A 85 0.93 -8.28 -3.92
CA SER A 85 2.07 -8.26 -2.99
C SER A 85 1.69 -8.70 -1.57
N VAL A 86 0.41 -8.57 -1.22
CA VAL A 86 -0.17 -8.95 0.06
C VAL A 86 -1.26 -9.98 -0.18
N ARG A 87 -1.18 -11.13 0.49
CA ARG A 87 -2.28 -12.09 0.49
C ARG A 87 -3.31 -11.66 1.53
N SER A 88 -4.50 -11.28 1.09
CA SER A 88 -5.65 -11.15 1.99
C SER A 88 -6.19 -12.54 2.31
N THR A 89 -6.30 -12.87 3.60
CA THR A 89 -7.01 -14.08 4.07
C THR A 89 -8.47 -13.76 4.40
N VAL A 90 -9.00 -12.63 3.95
CA VAL A 90 -10.35 -12.19 4.29
C VAL A 90 -11.21 -12.13 3.03
N ALA A 91 -12.24 -12.97 3.03
CA ALA A 91 -13.37 -12.98 2.11
C ALA A 91 -14.49 -12.08 2.64
#